data_AF-A0A968XLB8-F1
#
_entry.id   AF-A0A968XLB8-F1
#
_cell.length_a   1.000
_cell.length_b   1.000
_cell.length_c   1.000
_cell.angle_alpha   90.00
_cell.angle_beta   90.00
_cell.angle_gamma   90.00
#
_symmetry.space_group_name_H-M   'P 1'
#
loop_
_entity.id
_entity.type
_entity.pdbx_description
1 polymer ?
#
loop_
_entity_poly.entity_id
_entity_poly.type
_entity_poly.pdbx_seq_one_letter_code
_entity_poly.pdbx_strand_id
1 'polypeptide(L)'
;MAMPKKYDTNPLDPEFPAKVAAAQQDETAYKLTAETQHFPNNVMTEEQTRQFQNEQYQPMFNPPNYQPPAVYNTTRFAEIQPIDRKVDKVGLPENILIALPYLPWGIGLIAGLIQLLIVPRSEPKVRFHAAQGLALHIGIWLITAILGFAGMASDWADFGNGIFALTMTICSFYWAYKAYKGQPIHIEAVDDLTNWLEEKVRTK
;
A
#
# COMPACT_ATOMS: atom_id res chain seq x y z
N MET A 1 -17.28 -33.13 -33.83
CA MET A 1 -15.83 -32.89 -33.86
C MET A 1 -15.51 -31.87 -32.78
N ALA A 2 -14.85 -32.29 -31.69
CA ALA A 2 -14.54 -31.44 -30.55
C ALA A 2 -13.20 -30.73 -30.79
N MET A 3 -13.16 -29.40 -30.62
CA MET A 3 -11.94 -28.63 -30.74
C MET A 3 -11.05 -28.84 -29.50
N PRO A 4 -9.72 -28.99 -29.65
CA PRO A 4 -8.82 -29.14 -28.51
C PRO A 4 -8.79 -27.84 -27.69
N LYS A 5 -9.10 -27.92 -26.39
CA LYS A 5 -8.99 -26.79 -25.47
C LYS A 5 -7.52 -26.53 -25.18
N LYS A 6 -7.09 -25.28 -25.31
CA LYS A 6 -5.69 -24.82 -25.24
C LYS A 6 -5.00 -25.05 -23.87
N TYR A 7 -5.74 -25.43 -22.84
CA TYR A 7 -5.26 -25.59 -21.47
C TYR A 7 -5.94 -26.78 -20.77
N ASP A 8 -5.90 -27.95 -21.38
CA ASP A 8 -6.21 -29.20 -20.68
C ASP A 8 -4.96 -29.67 -19.93
N THR A 9 -4.82 -29.22 -18.69
CA THR A 9 -3.71 -29.57 -17.80
C THR A 9 -4.08 -30.79 -16.96
N ASN A 10 -4.54 -31.86 -17.61
CA ASN A 10 -4.71 -33.15 -16.96
C ASN A 10 -3.34 -33.83 -16.83
N PRO A 11 -2.79 -34.00 -15.61
CA PRO A 11 -1.44 -34.54 -15.40
C PRO A 11 -1.33 -36.04 -15.72
N LEU A 12 -2.45 -36.70 -16.03
CA LEU A 12 -2.51 -38.09 -16.47
C LEU A 12 -2.66 -38.24 -17.99
N ASP A 13 -2.62 -37.13 -18.76
CA ASP A 13 -2.59 -37.19 -20.23
C ASP A 13 -1.24 -37.75 -20.69
N PRO A 14 -1.21 -38.95 -21.32
CA PRO A 14 0.03 -39.58 -21.76
C PRO A 14 0.80 -38.76 -22.81
N GLU A 15 0.17 -37.76 -23.45
CA GLU A 15 0.84 -36.86 -24.40
C GLU A 15 1.42 -35.58 -23.76
N PHE A 16 1.21 -35.36 -22.46
CA PHE A 16 1.73 -34.19 -21.75
C PHE A 16 3.27 -34.04 -21.85
N PRO A 17 4.09 -35.11 -21.70
CA PRO A 17 5.55 -34.99 -21.79
C PRO A 17 6.02 -34.52 -23.17
N ALA A 18 5.35 -34.95 -24.24
CA ALA A 18 5.68 -34.56 -25.61
C ALA A 18 5.29 -33.10 -25.90
N LYS A 19 4.16 -32.63 -25.36
CA LYS A 19 3.70 -31.24 -25.50
C LYS A 19 4.61 -30.24 -24.79
N VAL A 20 5.14 -30.59 -23.61
CA VAL A 20 6.12 -29.77 -22.88
C VAL A 20 7.46 -29.73 -23.62
N ALA A 21 7.92 -30.87 -24.15
CA ALA A 21 9.15 -30.92 -24.93
C ALA A 21 9.08 -30.08 -26.22
N ALA A 22 7.92 -30.04 -26.89
CA ALA A 22 7.70 -29.19 -28.06
C ALA A 22 7.65 -27.69 -27.71
N ALA A 23 7.08 -27.32 -26.55
CA ALA A 23 7.03 -25.93 -26.08
C ALA A 23 8.39 -25.39 -25.63
N GLN A 24 9.30 -26.27 -25.19
CA GLN A 24 10.68 -25.89 -24.82
C GLN A 24 11.59 -25.65 -26.04
N GLN A 25 11.21 -26.08 -27.24
CA GLN A 25 12.03 -25.86 -28.45
C GLN A 25 11.79 -24.51 -29.13
N ASP A 26 10.78 -23.73 -28.71
CA ASP A 26 10.50 -22.40 -29.26
C ASP A 26 11.20 -21.28 -28.44
N GLU A 27 12.49 -21.50 -28.16
CA GLU A 27 13.38 -20.61 -27.38
C GLU A 27 13.83 -19.34 -28.15
N THR A 28 13.13 -18.93 -29.21
CA THR A 28 13.48 -17.70 -29.95
C THR A 28 12.64 -16.47 -29.59
N ALA A 29 11.68 -16.59 -28.65
CA ALA A 29 10.80 -15.48 -28.26
C ALA A 29 11.25 -14.66 -27.04
N TYR A 30 12.37 -15.01 -26.38
CA TYR A 30 12.94 -14.20 -25.30
C TYR A 30 14.40 -13.87 -25.57
N LYS A 31 14.65 -12.88 -26.44
CA LYS A 31 15.92 -12.15 -26.42
C LYS A 31 16.01 -11.37 -25.11
N LEU A 32 16.55 -12.03 -24.09
CA LEU A 32 17.02 -11.40 -22.86
C LEU A 32 18.33 -10.66 -23.20
N THR A 33 18.26 -9.43 -23.69
CA THR A 33 19.43 -8.55 -23.81
C THR A 33 19.78 -7.94 -22.45
N ALA A 34 20.18 -8.80 -21.53
CA ALA A 34 20.89 -8.40 -20.32
C ALA A 34 21.95 -9.47 -20.09
N GLU A 35 23.23 -9.10 -20.29
CA GLU A 35 24.35 -9.88 -19.79
C GLU A 35 24.10 -10.14 -18.30
N THR A 36 23.98 -11.42 -17.94
CA THR A 36 24.09 -11.85 -16.55
C THR A 36 25.48 -11.46 -16.08
N GLN A 37 25.58 -10.34 -15.36
CA GLN A 37 26.84 -9.93 -14.74
C GLN A 37 27.32 -11.09 -13.88
N HIS A 38 28.51 -11.62 -14.21
CA HIS A 38 29.23 -12.50 -13.31
C HIS A 38 29.51 -11.72 -12.03
N PHE A 39 28.83 -12.10 -10.94
CA PHE A 39 29.23 -11.67 -9.62
C PHE A 39 30.66 -12.18 -9.39
N PRO A 40 31.63 -11.32 -9.07
CA PRO A 40 32.95 -11.80 -8.69
C PRO A 40 32.77 -12.72 -7.48
N ASN A 41 33.37 -13.92 -7.55
CA ASN A 41 33.41 -14.91 -6.47
C ASN A 41 34.26 -14.40 -5.29
N ASN A 42 33.91 -13.25 -4.72
CA ASN A 42 34.47 -12.78 -3.47
C ASN A 42 33.48 -13.20 -2.39
N VAL A 43 33.71 -14.39 -1.86
CA VAL A 43 32.99 -14.90 -0.70
C VAL A 43 33.32 -13.95 0.45
N MET A 44 32.45 -12.98 0.71
CA MET A 44 32.49 -12.23 1.97
C MET A 44 32.13 -13.22 3.07
N THR A 45 33.15 -13.80 3.70
CA THR A 45 32.96 -14.60 4.91
C THR A 45 32.52 -13.67 6.03
N GLU A 46 31.68 -14.17 6.93
CA GLU A 46 31.10 -13.44 8.07
C GLU A 46 32.17 -12.73 8.94
N GLU A 47 33.41 -13.21 8.86
CA GLU A 47 34.60 -12.70 9.51
C GLU A 47 35.01 -11.28 9.06
N GLN A 48 34.82 -10.90 7.79
CA GLN A 48 35.16 -9.54 7.32
C GLN A 48 34.24 -8.49 7.93
N THR A 49 32.97 -8.80 8.17
CA THR A 49 32.01 -7.87 8.79
C THR A 49 32.27 -7.64 10.29
N ARG A 50 33.03 -8.50 10.96
CA ARG A 50 33.38 -8.32 12.39
C ARG A 50 34.60 -7.43 12.63
N GLN A 51 35.48 -7.27 11.65
CA GLN A 51 36.73 -6.50 11.84
C GLN A 51 36.51 -4.98 11.88
N PHE A 52 35.39 -4.47 11.37
CA PHE A 52 35.09 -3.04 11.36
C PHE A 52 34.79 -2.43 12.74
N GLN A 53 34.72 -3.23 13.81
CA GLN A 53 34.44 -2.71 15.15
C GLN A 53 35.68 -2.25 15.92
N ASN A 54 36.91 -2.62 15.51
CA ASN A 54 38.11 -2.37 16.33
C ASN A 54 39.26 -1.60 15.65
N GLU A 55 39.11 -1.12 14.42
CA GLU A 55 40.20 -0.36 13.78
C GLU A 55 40.06 1.15 14.01
N GLN A 56 40.92 1.63 14.92
CA GLN A 56 41.17 3.02 15.23
C GLN A 56 41.59 3.78 13.96
N TYR A 57 40.71 4.66 13.48
CA TYR A 57 40.83 5.41 12.23
C TYR A 57 42.15 6.18 12.14
N GLN A 58 43.03 5.78 11.21
CA GLN A 58 44.22 6.55 10.81
C GLN A 58 43.93 7.19 9.45
N PRO A 59 43.86 8.53 9.34
CA PRO A 59 43.57 9.18 8.07
C PRO A 59 44.75 8.99 7.10
N MET A 60 44.55 8.10 6.13
CA MET A 60 45.46 7.88 5.02
C MET A 60 45.37 9.05 4.03
N PHE A 61 46.54 9.46 3.53
CA PHE A 61 46.80 10.62 2.67
C PHE A 61 45.89 10.63 1.42
N ASN A 62 45.16 11.74 1.21
CA ASN A 62 44.13 11.87 0.17
C ASN A 62 44.78 12.22 -1.20
N PRO A 63 44.58 11.43 -2.28
CA PRO A 63 45.06 11.79 -3.61
C PRO A 63 44.26 12.98 -4.19
N PRO A 64 44.90 13.86 -5.00
CA PRO A 64 44.37 15.19 -5.35
C PRO A 64 43.13 15.23 -6.26
N ASN A 65 42.51 14.09 -6.58
CA ASN A 65 41.38 14.03 -7.51
C ASN A 65 40.18 13.21 -6.98
N TYR A 66 40.13 12.96 -5.68
CA TYR A 66 38.97 12.30 -5.08
C TYR A 66 37.85 13.32 -4.84
N GLN A 67 36.93 13.45 -5.79
CA GLN A 67 35.61 14.00 -5.48
C GLN A 67 34.87 12.96 -4.62
N PRO A 68 34.51 13.26 -3.37
CA PRO A 68 33.74 12.33 -2.56
C PRO A 68 32.43 12.02 -3.31
N PRO A 69 32.03 10.74 -3.39
CA PRO A 69 30.72 10.39 -3.94
C PRO A 69 29.67 11.21 -3.21
N ALA A 70 28.72 11.78 -3.96
CA ALA A 70 27.68 12.65 -3.44
C ALA A 70 27.11 12.07 -2.15
N VAL A 71 27.22 12.84 -1.07
CA VAL A 71 26.67 12.47 0.23
C VAL A 71 25.21 12.13 0.01
N TYR A 72 24.86 10.85 0.12
CA TYR A 72 23.48 10.43 0.15
C TYR A 72 22.87 11.18 1.32
N ASN A 73 22.01 12.15 0.99
CA ASN A 73 21.22 12.88 1.97
C ASN A 73 20.37 11.79 2.63
N THR A 74 20.78 11.32 3.81
CA THR A 74 19.97 10.41 4.58
C THR A 74 18.69 11.16 4.83
N THR A 75 17.60 10.74 4.18
CA THR A 75 16.27 11.26 4.42
C THR A 75 16.08 11.22 5.92
N ARG A 76 16.16 12.38 6.59
CA ARG A 76 15.89 12.48 8.02
C ARG A 76 14.59 11.73 8.24
N PHE A 77 14.62 10.70 9.09
CA PHE A 77 13.39 10.13 9.64
C PHE A 77 12.54 11.32 10.05
N ALA A 78 11.35 11.42 9.45
CA ALA A 78 10.47 12.57 9.64
C ALA A 78 10.43 12.88 11.13
N GLU A 79 10.91 14.06 11.50
CA GLU A 79 10.90 14.55 12.86
C GLU A 79 9.49 14.30 13.41
N ILE A 80 9.39 13.67 14.59
CA ILE A 80 8.11 13.28 15.19
C ILE A 80 7.32 14.57 15.41
N GLN A 81 6.46 14.91 14.45
CA GLN A 81 5.66 16.13 14.50
C GLN A 81 4.68 15.98 15.67
N PRO A 82 4.52 17.03 16.50
CA PRO A 82 3.55 17.00 17.58
C PRO A 82 2.16 16.68 17.04
N ILE A 83 1.49 15.67 17.61
CA ILE A 83 0.16 15.20 17.18
C ILE A 83 -0.90 16.32 17.24
N ASP A 84 -0.70 17.31 18.11
CA ASP A 84 -1.59 18.46 18.31
C ASP A 84 -1.21 19.68 17.45
N ARG A 85 -0.28 19.54 16.50
CA ARG A 85 0.02 20.60 15.54
C ARG A 85 -1.22 20.93 14.72
N LYS A 86 -1.42 22.23 14.46
CA LYS A 86 -2.46 22.70 13.53
C LYS A 86 -2.03 22.49 12.09
N VAL A 87 -2.95 21.94 11.29
CA VAL A 87 -2.75 21.70 9.86
C VAL A 87 -2.92 23.01 9.08
N ASP A 88 -2.02 23.23 8.12
CA ASP A 88 -2.01 24.44 7.31
C ASP A 88 -3.35 24.66 6.59
N LYS A 89 -3.78 25.92 6.49
CA LYS A 89 -5.05 26.39 5.90
C LYS A 89 -6.35 25.94 6.57
N VAL A 90 -6.34 24.82 7.31
CA VAL A 90 -7.52 24.33 8.04
C VAL A 90 -7.55 24.86 9.47
N GLY A 91 -6.38 25.02 10.11
CA GLY A 91 -6.27 25.57 11.46
C GLY A 91 -6.76 24.64 12.58
N LEU A 92 -7.20 23.44 12.22
CA LEU A 92 -7.60 22.38 13.14
C LEU A 92 -6.40 21.47 13.47
N PRO A 93 -6.39 20.81 14.64
CA PRO A 93 -5.30 19.93 15.01
C PRO A 93 -5.31 18.66 14.15
N GLU A 94 -4.11 18.15 13.88
CA GLU A 94 -3.87 17.05 12.95
C GLU A 94 -4.60 15.76 13.36
N ASN A 95 -4.61 15.41 14.64
CA ASN A 95 -5.34 14.25 15.17
C ASN A 95 -6.83 14.25 14.87
N ILE A 96 -7.50 15.41 15.00
CA ILE A 96 -8.93 15.52 14.69
C ILE A 96 -9.14 15.34 13.20
N LEU A 97 -8.30 15.97 12.37
CA LEU A 97 -8.43 15.88 10.92
C LEU A 97 -8.19 14.46 10.40
N ILE A 98 -7.23 13.74 10.99
CA ILE A 98 -6.96 12.34 10.66
C ILE A 98 -8.11 11.41 11.11
N ALA A 99 -8.76 11.70 12.25
CA ALA A 99 -9.83 10.85 12.78
C ALA A 99 -11.18 11.05 12.08
N LEU A 100 -11.49 12.28 11.67
CA LEU A 100 -12.81 12.66 11.16
C LEU A 100 -13.29 11.79 9.97
N PRO A 101 -12.45 11.44 8.97
CA PRO A 101 -12.85 10.61 7.82
C PRO A 101 -13.26 9.18 8.17
N TYR A 102 -12.97 8.71 9.39
CA TYR A 102 -13.35 7.37 9.86
C TYR A 102 -14.65 7.36 10.67
N LEU A 103 -15.25 8.53 10.93
CA LEU A 103 -16.52 8.57 11.66
C LEU A 103 -17.61 7.86 10.85
N PRO A 104 -18.43 7.01 11.49
CA PRO A 104 -19.42 6.23 10.77
C PRO A 104 -20.47 7.11 10.07
N TRP A 105 -21.22 6.45 9.18
CA TRP A 105 -22.30 7.05 8.40
C TRP A 105 -21.79 8.11 7.41
N GLY A 106 -22.65 9.07 7.03
CA GLY A 106 -22.29 10.11 6.08
C GLY A 106 -21.27 11.13 6.59
N ILE A 107 -20.98 11.14 7.90
CA ILE A 107 -20.10 12.15 8.51
C ILE A 107 -18.66 11.96 8.03
N GLY A 108 -18.11 10.75 8.16
CA GLY A 108 -16.74 10.47 7.70
C GLY A 108 -16.59 10.58 6.20
N LEU A 109 -17.60 10.18 5.42
CA LEU A 109 -17.61 10.35 3.96
C LEU A 109 -17.53 11.82 3.54
N ILE A 110 -18.39 12.67 4.11
CA ILE A 110 -18.40 14.11 3.80
C ILE A 110 -17.09 14.76 4.29
N ALA A 111 -16.62 14.37 5.47
CA ALA A 111 -15.35 14.84 6.01
C ALA A 111 -14.17 14.49 5.10
N GLY A 112 -14.05 13.22 4.66
CA GLY A 112 -12.99 12.77 3.75
C GLY A 112 -13.01 13.51 2.41
N LEU A 113 -14.20 13.72 1.83
CA LEU A 113 -14.38 14.51 0.61
C LEU A 113 -13.94 15.97 0.80
N ILE A 114 -14.44 16.65 1.83
CA ILE A 114 -14.11 18.05 2.12
C ILE A 114 -12.60 18.19 2.39
N GLN A 115 -12.02 17.28 3.17
CA GLN A 115 -10.60 17.31 3.49
C GLN A 115 -9.73 17.09 2.26
N LEU A 116 -10.08 16.16 1.37
CA LEU A 116 -9.35 15.97 0.11
C LEU A 116 -9.34 17.22 -0.78
N LEU A 117 -10.38 18.04 -0.72
CA LEU A 117 -10.50 19.28 -1.50
C LEU A 117 -9.79 20.48 -0.85
N ILE A 118 -9.77 20.56 0.49
CA ILE A 118 -9.27 21.75 1.21
C ILE A 118 -7.84 21.56 1.75
N VAL A 119 -7.48 20.36 2.18
CA VAL A 119 -6.18 20.11 2.84
C VAL A 119 -5.06 20.29 1.82
N PRO A 120 -4.06 21.15 2.12
CA PRO A 120 -2.99 21.43 1.19
C PRO A 120 -2.07 20.20 1.01
N ARG A 121 -1.40 20.16 -0.14
CA ARG A 121 -0.47 19.07 -0.50
C ARG A 121 0.73 18.93 0.43
N SER A 122 1.08 19.98 1.18
CA SER A 122 2.13 19.95 2.19
C SER A 122 1.80 19.01 3.36
N GLU A 123 0.56 18.54 3.48
CA GLU A 123 0.06 17.72 4.59
C GLU A 123 -0.32 16.30 4.09
N PRO A 124 0.66 15.51 3.59
CA PRO A 124 0.38 14.23 2.94
C PRO A 124 -0.29 13.22 3.88
N LYS A 125 0.03 13.25 5.17
CA LYS A 125 -0.53 12.36 6.19
C LYS A 125 -2.04 12.55 6.36
N VAL A 126 -2.49 13.80 6.50
CA VAL A 126 -3.92 14.12 6.65
C VAL A 126 -4.68 13.74 5.37
N ARG A 127 -4.11 14.04 4.19
CA ARG A 127 -4.71 13.70 2.90
C ARG A 127 -4.82 12.19 2.69
N PHE A 128 -3.81 11.42 3.10
CA PHE A 128 -3.84 9.96 3.01
C PHE A 128 -4.96 9.38 3.88
N HIS A 129 -5.10 9.82 5.14
CA HIS A 129 -6.19 9.37 5.99
C HIS A 129 -7.58 9.81 5.49
N ALA A 130 -7.68 11.00 4.87
CA ALA A 130 -8.90 11.44 4.21
C ALA A 130 -9.29 10.55 3.02
N ALA A 131 -8.32 10.18 2.17
CA ALA A 131 -8.52 9.23 1.08
C ALA A 131 -8.89 7.83 1.59
N GLN A 132 -8.23 7.34 2.63
CA GLN A 132 -8.46 6.01 3.19
C GLN A 132 -9.82 5.90 3.87
N GLY A 133 -10.23 6.92 4.63
CA GLY A 133 -11.58 6.99 5.21
C GLY A 133 -12.65 7.06 4.13
N LEU A 134 -12.43 7.85 3.07
CA LEU A 134 -13.35 7.91 1.93
C LEU A 134 -13.45 6.55 1.20
N ALA A 135 -12.32 5.91 0.94
CA ALA A 135 -12.25 4.57 0.34
C ALA A 135 -13.01 3.54 1.18
N LEU A 136 -12.82 3.58 2.50
CA LEU A 136 -13.53 2.73 3.45
C LEU A 136 -15.05 2.91 3.34
N HIS A 137 -15.56 4.15 3.32
CA HIS A 137 -16.98 4.40 3.20
C HIS A 137 -17.57 3.92 1.86
N ILE A 138 -16.83 4.11 0.76
CA ILE A 138 -17.23 3.58 -0.55
C ILE A 138 -17.30 2.04 -0.50
N GLY A 139 -16.32 1.39 0.11
CA GLY A 139 -16.31 -0.07 0.30
C GLY A 139 -17.49 -0.57 1.13
N ILE A 140 -17.80 0.11 2.24
CA ILE A 140 -18.97 -0.21 3.07
C ILE A 140 -20.26 -0.10 2.26
N TRP A 141 -20.44 0.99 1.52
CA TRP A 141 -21.64 1.18 0.69
C TRP A 141 -21.77 0.11 -0.40
N LEU A 142 -20.68 -0.27 -1.04
CA LEU A 142 -20.69 -1.34 -2.04
C LEU A 142 -21.15 -2.67 -1.44
N ILE A 143 -20.60 -3.07 -0.29
CA ILE A 143 -20.98 -4.32 0.38
C ILE A 143 -22.44 -4.25 0.86
N THR A 144 -22.85 -3.14 1.48
CA THR A 144 -24.25 -2.94 1.91
C THR A 144 -25.21 -3.01 0.72
N ALA A 145 -24.85 -2.46 -0.45
CA ALA A 145 -25.68 -2.54 -1.65
C ALA A 145 -25.79 -3.98 -2.19
N ILE A 146 -24.68 -4.72 -2.21
CA ILE A 146 -24.68 -6.14 -2.62
C ILE A 146 -25.56 -6.97 -1.68
N LEU A 147 -25.41 -6.80 -0.37
CA LEU A 147 -26.23 -7.49 0.63
C LEU A 147 -27.71 -7.09 0.54
N GLY A 148 -28.01 -5.82 0.30
CA GLY A 148 -29.38 -5.34 0.10
C GLY A 148 -30.04 -5.94 -1.14
N PHE A 149 -29.30 -6.08 -2.25
CA PHE A 149 -29.80 -6.76 -3.44
C PHE A 149 -30.02 -8.26 -3.19
N ALA A 150 -29.12 -8.91 -2.45
CA ALA A 150 -29.31 -10.29 -2.02
C ALA A 150 -30.52 -10.45 -1.06
N GLY A 151 -30.81 -9.44 -0.24
CA GLY A 151 -31.98 -9.34 0.64
C GLY A 151 -33.30 -9.48 -0.10
N MET A 152 -33.39 -8.94 -1.33
CA MET A 152 -34.56 -9.11 -2.19
C MET A 152 -34.85 -10.57 -2.53
N ALA A 153 -33.85 -11.46 -2.44
CA ALA A 153 -33.98 -12.88 -2.73
C ALA A 153 -34.02 -13.77 -1.48
N SER A 154 -33.62 -13.28 -0.30
CA SER A 154 -33.51 -14.06 0.94
C SER A 154 -33.49 -13.19 2.19
N ASP A 155 -34.38 -13.47 3.14
CA ASP A 155 -34.46 -12.78 4.45
C ASP A 155 -33.16 -12.91 5.28
N TRP A 156 -32.34 -13.93 5.00
CA TRP A 156 -31.04 -14.11 5.67
C TRP A 156 -30.03 -13.02 5.30
N ALA A 157 -30.14 -12.43 4.11
CA ALA A 157 -29.24 -11.37 3.68
C ALA A 157 -29.53 -10.04 4.40
N ASP A 158 -30.78 -9.77 4.77
CA ASP A 158 -31.14 -8.59 5.58
C ASP A 158 -30.56 -8.69 7.00
N PHE A 159 -30.64 -9.89 7.61
CA PHE A 159 -29.98 -10.15 8.88
C PHE A 159 -28.45 -9.96 8.79
N GLY A 160 -27.84 -10.49 7.71
CA GLY A 160 -26.42 -10.30 7.43
C GLY A 160 -26.02 -8.84 7.26
N ASN A 161 -26.85 -8.05 6.56
CA ASN A 161 -26.65 -6.61 6.39
C ASN A 161 -26.67 -5.87 7.73
N GLY A 162 -27.63 -6.21 8.61
CA GLY A 162 -27.71 -5.66 9.96
C GLY A 162 -26.46 -5.93 10.80
N ILE A 163 -25.96 -7.17 10.79
CA ILE A 163 -24.70 -7.54 11.47
C ILE A 163 -23.53 -6.78 10.88
N PHE A 164 -23.39 -6.77 9.55
CA PHE A 164 -22.32 -6.07 8.86
C PHE A 164 -22.30 -4.58 9.21
N ALA A 165 -23.45 -3.91 9.16
CA ALA A 165 -23.57 -2.49 9.50
C ALA A 165 -23.17 -2.21 10.96
N LEU A 166 -23.57 -3.07 11.90
CA LEU A 166 -23.18 -2.96 13.30
C LEU A 166 -21.66 -3.14 13.48
N THR A 167 -21.09 -4.19 12.89
CA THR A 167 -19.65 -4.46 12.93
C THR A 167 -18.85 -3.29 12.35
N MET A 168 -19.23 -2.81 11.16
CA MET A 168 -18.54 -1.68 10.53
C MET A 168 -18.69 -0.38 11.32
N THR A 169 -19.83 -0.17 12.01
CA THR A 169 -19.99 0.99 12.91
C THR A 169 -18.99 0.92 14.06
N ILE A 170 -18.84 -0.24 14.71
CA ILE A 170 -17.89 -0.44 15.81
C ILE A 170 -16.44 -0.28 15.31
N CYS A 171 -16.09 -0.92 14.19
CA CYS A 171 -14.76 -0.79 13.58
C CYS A 171 -14.44 0.66 13.20
N SER A 172 -15.41 1.40 12.66
CA SER A 172 -15.26 2.83 12.31
C SER A 172 -14.92 3.67 13.53
N PHE A 173 -15.64 3.50 14.65
CA PHE A 173 -15.29 4.18 15.90
C PHE A 173 -13.91 3.78 16.44
N TYR A 174 -13.55 2.50 16.36
CA TYR A 174 -12.24 2.02 16.76
C TYR A 174 -11.12 2.65 15.93
N TRP A 175 -11.26 2.69 14.61
CA TRP A 175 -10.30 3.34 13.72
C TRP A 175 -10.25 4.84 13.97
N ALA A 176 -11.37 5.53 14.08
CA ALA A 176 -11.40 6.97 14.42
C ALA A 176 -10.66 7.25 15.74
N TYR A 177 -10.89 6.45 16.78
CA TYR A 177 -10.20 6.58 18.06
C TYR A 177 -8.68 6.32 17.93
N LYS A 178 -8.30 5.28 17.20
CA LYS A 178 -6.90 4.94 16.94
C LYS A 178 -6.18 6.06 16.16
N ALA A 179 -6.87 6.66 15.20
CA ALA A 179 -6.36 7.77 14.38
C ALA A 179 -6.20 9.04 15.23
N TYR A 180 -7.17 9.30 16.10
CA TYR A 180 -7.13 10.41 17.05
C TYR A 180 -5.94 10.30 18.02
N LYS A 181 -5.55 9.08 18.40
CA LYS A 181 -4.34 8.83 19.20
C LYS A 181 -3.04 8.88 18.40
N GLY A 182 -3.10 9.16 17.10
CA GLY A 182 -1.93 9.20 16.22
C GLY A 182 -1.29 7.82 15.97
N GLN A 183 -2.00 6.74 16.26
CA GLN A 183 -1.51 5.39 15.98
C GLN A 183 -1.64 5.06 14.49
N PRO A 184 -0.70 4.29 13.91
CA PRO A 184 -0.74 3.95 12.50
C PRO A 184 -1.97 3.08 12.18
N ILE A 185 -2.76 3.54 11.22
CA ILE A 185 -3.90 2.79 10.67
C ILE A 185 -3.63 2.56 9.21
N HIS A 186 -3.60 1.30 8.84
CA HIS A 186 -3.48 0.86 7.47
C HIS A 186 -4.55 -0.21 7.27
N ILE A 187 -5.37 -0.05 6.24
CA ILE A 187 -6.45 -0.97 5.93
C ILE A 187 -6.14 -1.51 4.54
N GLU A 188 -5.42 -2.63 4.51
CA GLU A 188 -4.91 -3.23 3.27
C GLU A 188 -6.00 -3.44 2.21
N ALA A 189 -7.22 -3.78 2.64
CA ALA A 189 -8.36 -4.01 1.77
C ALA A 189 -8.81 -2.77 0.96
N VAL A 190 -8.40 -1.56 1.35
CA VAL A 190 -8.77 -0.31 0.66
C VAL A 190 -7.57 0.47 0.16
N ASP A 191 -6.35 -0.06 0.24
CA ASP A 191 -5.13 0.68 -0.14
C ASP A 191 -5.12 1.08 -1.61
N ASP A 192 -5.46 0.15 -2.50
CA ASP A 192 -5.50 0.44 -3.94
C ASP A 192 -6.51 1.56 -4.26
N LEU A 193 -7.69 1.50 -3.63
CA LEU A 193 -8.70 2.54 -3.78
C LEU A 193 -8.28 3.87 -3.14
N THR A 194 -7.58 3.81 -2.01
CA THR A 194 -7.02 4.97 -1.30
C THR A 194 -6.00 5.67 -2.18
N ASN A 195 -5.04 4.92 -2.72
CA ASN A 195 -4.00 5.42 -3.61
C ASN A 195 -4.61 6.00 -4.88
N TRP A 196 -5.59 5.33 -5.47
CA TRP A 196 -6.31 5.83 -6.64
C TRP A 196 -7.05 7.15 -6.34
N LEU A 197 -7.73 7.26 -5.19
CA LEU A 197 -8.41 8.50 -4.76
C LEU A 197 -7.41 9.63 -4.51
N GLU A 198 -6.29 9.35 -3.86
CA GLU A 198 -5.22 10.32 -3.59
C GLU A 198 -4.61 10.85 -4.89
N GLU A 199 -4.39 9.96 -5.87
CA GLU A 199 -3.84 10.30 -7.19
C GLU A 199 -4.85 11.07 -8.06
N LYS A 200 -6.12 10.65 -8.11
CA LYS A 200 -7.13 11.29 -8.97
C LYS A 200 -7.65 12.60 -8.43
N VAL A 201 -7.84 12.70 -7.11
CA VAL A 201 -8.24 13.93 -6.44
C VAL A 201 -7.02 14.82 -6.16
N ARG A 202 -5.84 14.45 -6.67
CA ARG A 202 -4.64 15.30 -6.75
C ARG A 202 -4.90 16.45 -7.76
N THR A 203 -5.76 17.39 -7.41
CA THR A 203 -5.96 18.65 -8.14
C THR A 203 -4.63 19.37 -8.28
N LYS A 204 -4.29 19.77 -9.52
CA LYS A 204 -2.99 20.35 -9.95
C LYS A 204 -2.46 21.45 -9.05
#